data_AF-A0A836QFX9-F1
#
_entry.id   AF-A0A836QFX9-F1
#
_cell.length_a   1.000
_cell.length_b   1.000
_cell.length_c   1.000
_cell.angle_alpha   90.00
_cell.angle_beta   90.00
_cell.angle_gamma   90.00
#
_symmetry.space_group_name_H-M   'P 1'
#
loop_
_entity.id
_entity.type
_entity.pdbx_description
1 polymer ?
#
loop_
_entity_poly.entity_id
_entity_poly.type
_entity_poly.pdbx_seq_one_letter_code
_entity_poly.pdbx_strand_id
1 'polypeptide(L)'
;GGLEIVDPLDGTWVGGTFEQGDVLFFHSMCAHRGAPNRGPSLRMSIDARYQRVSDPVGDSSFLPHAQLVWEQIYSGWESTDYQYYWRQWDLDFSEHDTSYHEKRDQLAFEMAATGDERARSTLQRIVARDPDAAKRERASELLANMERVA
;
A
#
# COMPACT_ATOMS: atom_id res chain seq x y z
N GLY A 1 3.55 -1.40 1.43
CA GLY A 1 3.97 -1.97 0.13
C GLY A 1 4.81 -1.03 -0.70
N GLY A 2 5.42 0.00 -0.10
CA GLY A 2 6.38 0.86 -0.77
C GLY A 2 7.81 0.32 -0.68
N LEU A 3 8.74 1.07 -1.26
CA LEU A 3 10.18 0.83 -1.17
C LEU A 3 10.67 1.12 0.25
N GLU A 4 11.59 0.31 0.77
CA GLU A 4 12.28 0.66 2.01
C GLU A 4 13.14 1.91 1.79
N ILE A 5 13.19 2.76 2.82
CA ILE A 5 14.00 3.98 2.82
C ILE A 5 15.27 3.67 3.60
N VAL A 6 16.43 3.94 3.00
CA VAL A 6 17.75 3.69 3.62
C VAL A 6 18.36 4.94 4.25
N ASP A 7 17.70 6.08 4.08
CA ASP A 7 18.11 7.35 4.66
C ASP A 7 18.15 7.25 6.20
N PRO A 8 19.18 7.83 6.86
CA PRO A 8 19.33 7.79 8.30
C PRO A 8 18.38 8.80 8.97
N LEU A 9 17.08 8.47 8.98
CA LEU A 9 16.01 9.31 9.54
C LEU A 9 15.90 9.21 11.08
N ASP A 10 16.86 8.55 11.74
CA ASP A 10 16.86 8.44 13.19
C ASP A 10 17.03 9.82 13.84
N GLY A 11 16.16 10.11 14.80
CA GLY A 11 16.08 11.42 15.44
C GLY A 11 15.33 12.50 14.65
N THR A 12 14.90 12.23 13.40
CA THR A 12 14.13 13.20 12.59
C THR A 12 12.62 12.96 12.62
N TRP A 13 12.18 11.83 13.18
CA TRP A 13 10.78 11.46 13.26
C TRP A 13 9.99 12.43 14.16
N VAL A 14 8.92 12.99 13.61
CA VAL A 14 7.96 13.82 14.34
C VAL A 14 6.62 13.10 14.44
N GLY A 15 5.91 13.33 15.55
CA GLY A 15 4.60 12.75 15.80
C GLY A 15 3.90 13.46 16.94
N GLY A 16 2.61 13.17 17.14
CA GLY A 16 1.79 13.81 18.15
C GLY A 16 0.46 13.08 18.35
N THR A 17 -0.31 13.57 19.32
CA THR A 17 -1.68 13.14 19.56
C THR A 17 -2.63 13.80 18.57
N PHE A 18 -3.69 13.09 18.20
CA PHE A 18 -4.78 13.57 17.37
C PHE A 18 -6.08 13.38 18.15
N GLU A 19 -6.93 14.39 18.14
CA GLU A 19 -8.31 14.29 18.59
C GLU A 19 -9.23 13.84 17.45
N GLN A 20 -10.44 13.42 17.78
CA GLN A 20 -11.42 13.06 16.77
C GLN A 20 -11.77 14.28 15.92
N GLY A 21 -11.53 14.18 14.61
CA GLY A 21 -11.76 15.26 13.65
C GLY A 21 -10.48 15.96 13.19
N ASP A 22 -9.35 15.74 13.87
CA ASP A 22 -8.05 16.21 13.37
C ASP A 22 -7.66 15.48 12.09
N VAL A 23 -7.06 16.22 11.15
CA VAL A 23 -6.64 15.70 9.85
C VAL A 23 -5.17 15.99 9.62
N LEU A 24 -4.43 14.98 9.17
CA LEU A 24 -3.03 15.11 8.76
C LEU A 24 -2.92 15.01 7.24
N PHE A 25 -2.36 16.04 6.61
CA PHE A 25 -1.94 16.02 5.21
C PHE A 25 -0.42 15.95 5.12
N PHE A 26 0.08 15.10 4.23
CA PHE A 26 1.50 15.03 3.92
C PHE A 26 1.69 14.72 2.43
N HIS A 27 2.83 15.14 1.89
CA HIS A 27 3.19 14.88 0.51
C HIS A 27 3.32 13.37 0.25
N SER A 28 2.99 12.88 -0.96
CA SER A 28 3.02 11.45 -1.31
C SER A 28 4.39 10.79 -1.10
N MET A 29 5.46 11.58 -1.17
CA MET A 29 6.85 11.15 -0.94
C MET A 29 7.32 11.29 0.52
N CYS A 30 6.46 11.68 1.46
CA CYS A 30 6.82 11.80 2.86
C CYS A 30 7.06 10.41 3.46
N ALA A 31 8.26 10.18 3.98
CA ALA A 31 8.59 9.01 4.78
C ALA A 31 7.71 8.99 6.04
N HIS A 32 6.90 7.94 6.21
CA HIS A 32 6.00 7.81 7.35
C HIS A 32 5.91 6.35 7.81
N ARG A 33 5.55 6.17 9.08
CA ARG A 33 5.34 4.84 9.69
C ARG A 33 4.25 4.89 10.73
N GLY A 34 3.61 3.75 10.97
CA GLY A 34 2.64 3.61 12.05
C GLY A 34 3.33 3.69 13.42
N ALA A 35 2.76 4.47 14.34
CA ALA A 35 3.14 4.42 15.75
C ALA A 35 2.46 3.22 16.45
N PRO A 36 3.14 2.54 17.40
CA PRO A 36 2.56 1.44 18.14
C PRO A 36 1.36 1.90 18.97
N ASN A 37 0.30 1.09 19.01
CA ASN A 37 -0.80 1.33 19.93
C ASN A 37 -0.42 0.84 21.33
N ARG A 38 -0.11 1.75 22.24
CA ARG A 38 0.25 1.46 23.65
C ARG A 38 -0.87 1.80 24.64
N GLY A 39 -2.01 2.27 24.14
CA GLY A 39 -3.18 2.61 24.96
C GLY A 39 -4.05 1.38 25.25
N PRO A 40 -5.00 1.50 26.20
CA PRO A 40 -5.93 0.44 26.52
C PRO A 40 -7.04 0.24 25.47
N SER A 41 -7.14 1.16 24.49
CA SER A 41 -8.21 1.20 23.49
C SER A 41 -7.67 1.00 22.09
N LEU A 42 -8.53 0.54 21.17
CA LEU A 42 -8.20 0.46 19.75
C LEU A 42 -8.04 1.87 19.16
N ARG A 43 -6.97 2.08 18.37
CA ARG A 43 -6.82 3.28 17.53
C ARG A 43 -7.46 3.03 16.17
N MET A 44 -8.52 3.77 15.84
CA MET A 44 -9.17 3.72 14.53
C MET A 44 -8.87 5.00 13.74
N SER A 45 -8.49 4.86 12.48
CA SER A 45 -8.22 5.95 11.55
C SER A 45 -8.52 5.50 10.12
N ILE A 46 -8.74 6.45 9.22
CA ILE A 46 -8.84 6.21 7.77
C ILE A 46 -7.81 7.08 7.05
N ASP A 47 -7.28 6.59 5.93
CA ASP A 47 -6.39 7.35 5.05
C ASP A 47 -6.92 7.37 3.61
N ALA A 48 -6.98 8.57 3.04
CA ALA A 48 -7.38 8.83 1.66
C ALA A 48 -6.28 9.59 0.92
N ARG A 49 -6.32 9.54 -0.42
CA ARG A 49 -5.40 10.30 -1.29
C ARG A 49 -6.21 11.36 -2.02
N TYR A 50 -5.61 12.53 -2.20
CA TYR A 50 -6.21 13.66 -2.90
C TYR A 50 -5.26 14.13 -3.99
N GLN A 51 -5.82 14.48 -5.14
CA GLN A 51 -5.12 15.10 -6.26
C GLN A 51 -6.04 16.12 -6.94
N ARG A 52 -5.50 16.95 -7.83
CA ARG A 52 -6.35 17.84 -8.63
C ARG A 52 -7.18 17.02 -9.61
N VAL A 53 -8.41 17.45 -9.86
CA VAL A 53 -9.29 16.85 -10.88
C VAL A 53 -8.64 16.89 -12.27
N SER A 54 -7.79 17.90 -12.54
CA SER A 54 -7.06 18.06 -13.80
C SER A 54 -5.83 17.17 -13.95
N ASP A 55 -5.38 16.48 -12.89
CA ASP A 55 -4.22 15.61 -12.96
C ASP A 55 -4.67 14.18 -13.32
N PRO A 56 -3.91 13.42 -14.14
CA PRO A 56 -4.27 12.05 -14.49
C PRO A 56 -4.43 11.15 -13.27
N VAL A 57 -5.44 10.28 -13.30
CA VAL A 57 -5.77 9.31 -12.24
C VAL A 57 -5.53 7.88 -12.70
N GLY A 58 -5.09 7.02 -11.78
CA GLY A 58 -5.06 5.57 -12.04
C GLY A 58 -6.45 4.96 -11.88
N ASP A 59 -6.90 4.17 -12.86
CA ASP A 59 -8.19 3.46 -12.87
C ASP A 59 -8.46 2.66 -11.59
N SER A 60 -7.44 1.98 -11.07
CA SER A 60 -7.46 1.19 -9.85
C SER A 60 -7.84 1.99 -8.59
N SER A 61 -7.67 3.33 -8.61
CA SER A 61 -8.05 4.19 -7.48
C SER A 61 -9.56 4.26 -7.27
N PHE A 62 -10.35 3.86 -8.28
CA PHE A 62 -11.82 3.83 -8.24
C PHE A 62 -12.37 2.41 -8.14
N LEU A 63 -11.53 1.42 -7.84
CA LEU A 63 -11.94 0.04 -7.60
C LEU A 63 -11.88 -0.26 -6.10
N PRO A 64 -12.87 -0.98 -5.55
CA PRO A 64 -12.84 -1.35 -4.15
C PRO A 64 -11.74 -2.37 -3.87
N HIS A 65 -11.23 -2.36 -2.63
CA HIS A 65 -10.31 -3.38 -2.16
C HIS A 65 -11.02 -4.74 -1.99
N ALA A 66 -10.27 -5.83 -2.22
CA ALA A 66 -10.62 -7.21 -1.86
C ALA A 66 -11.78 -7.88 -2.64
N GLN A 67 -11.65 -8.04 -3.96
CA GLN A 67 -12.59 -8.83 -4.82
C GLN A 67 -14.07 -8.44 -4.67
N LEU A 68 -14.35 -7.25 -4.13
CA LEU A 68 -15.70 -6.70 -4.03
C LEU A 68 -16.04 -5.92 -5.31
N VAL A 69 -17.32 -5.69 -5.52
CA VAL A 69 -17.82 -4.71 -6.50
C VAL A 69 -18.62 -3.61 -5.80
N TRP A 70 -18.70 -2.43 -6.40
CA TRP A 70 -19.37 -1.27 -5.80
C TRP A 70 -20.83 -1.53 -5.48
N GLU A 71 -21.53 -2.29 -6.32
CA GLU A 71 -22.92 -2.69 -6.11
C GLU A 71 -23.10 -3.45 -4.78
N GLN A 72 -22.14 -4.29 -4.39
CA GLN A 72 -22.17 -4.99 -3.10
C GLN A 72 -21.92 -4.02 -1.94
N ILE A 73 -21.02 -3.07 -2.11
CA ILE A 73 -20.71 -2.06 -1.08
C ILE A 73 -21.94 -1.15 -0.84
N TYR A 74 -22.64 -0.81 -1.91
CA TYR A 74 -23.80 0.09 -1.87
C TYR A 74 -25.12 -0.59 -1.50
N SER A 75 -25.18 -1.92 -1.44
CA SER A 75 -26.46 -2.66 -1.31
C SER A 75 -27.26 -2.34 -0.05
N GLY A 76 -26.61 -1.80 0.99
CA GLY A 76 -27.26 -1.41 2.25
C GLY A 76 -27.30 0.11 2.51
N TRP A 77 -26.91 0.93 1.53
CA TRP A 77 -26.88 2.38 1.71
C TRP A 77 -28.29 2.96 1.55
N GLU A 78 -28.71 3.81 2.50
CA GLU A 78 -30.01 4.49 2.45
C GLU A 78 -30.04 5.68 1.46
N SER A 79 -28.87 6.21 1.10
CA SER A 79 -28.72 7.31 0.14
C SER A 79 -27.81 6.92 -1.04
N THR A 80 -28.08 7.55 -2.19
CA THR A 80 -27.28 7.42 -3.42
C THR A 80 -26.36 8.61 -3.67
N ASP A 81 -26.41 9.67 -2.84
CA ASP A 81 -25.74 10.96 -3.10
C ASP A 81 -24.23 10.85 -3.34
N TYR A 82 -23.58 9.86 -2.71
CA TYR A 82 -22.13 9.63 -2.81
C TYR A 82 -21.76 8.35 -3.55
N GLN A 83 -22.75 7.61 -4.07
CA GLN A 83 -22.46 6.44 -4.87
C GLN A 83 -21.86 6.90 -6.20
N TYR A 84 -20.69 6.34 -6.55
CA TYR A 84 -19.99 6.70 -7.78
C TYR A 84 -19.73 8.21 -7.96
N TYR A 85 -19.58 8.96 -6.86
CA TYR A 85 -19.53 10.44 -6.89
C TYR A 85 -18.49 11.01 -7.85
N TRP A 86 -17.41 10.29 -8.13
CA TRP A 86 -16.34 10.70 -9.05
C TRP A 86 -16.77 10.73 -10.51
N ARG A 87 -17.83 10.00 -10.89
CA ARG A 87 -18.33 9.94 -12.28
C ARG A 87 -18.88 11.27 -12.80
N GLN A 88 -19.11 12.23 -11.90
CA GLN A 88 -19.55 13.57 -12.28
C GLN A 88 -18.39 14.44 -12.84
N TRP A 89 -17.14 13.99 -12.69
CA TRP A 89 -15.95 14.71 -13.14
C TRP A 89 -15.43 14.13 -14.46
N ASP A 90 -14.94 15.00 -15.33
CA ASP A 90 -14.22 14.63 -16.56
C ASP A 90 -12.76 14.32 -16.20
N LEU A 91 -12.50 13.06 -15.85
CA LEU A 91 -11.20 12.59 -15.36
C LEU A 91 -10.36 12.03 -16.50
N ASP A 92 -9.09 12.44 -16.53
CA ASP A 92 -8.08 11.83 -17.40
C ASP A 92 -7.52 10.57 -16.73
N PHE A 93 -7.57 9.43 -17.41
CA PHE A 93 -7.10 8.15 -16.87
C PHE A 93 -5.75 7.77 -17.47
N SER A 94 -4.79 7.46 -16.60
CA SER A 94 -3.47 6.98 -17.00
C SER A 94 -3.25 5.54 -16.58
N GLU A 95 -2.48 4.79 -17.37
CA GLU A 95 -2.01 3.46 -16.99
C GLU A 95 -1.18 3.52 -15.70
N HIS A 96 -1.31 2.48 -14.89
CA HIS A 96 -0.59 2.38 -13.63
C HIS A 96 0.89 2.07 -13.87
N ASP A 97 1.78 2.97 -13.46
CA ASP A 97 3.22 2.73 -13.48
C ASP A 97 3.64 1.72 -12.40
N THR A 98 4.00 0.52 -12.83
CA THR A 98 4.45 -0.57 -11.97
C THR A 98 5.95 -0.56 -11.69
N SER A 99 6.73 0.38 -12.23
CA SER A 99 8.19 0.41 -12.12
C SER A 99 8.69 0.39 -10.67
N TYR A 100 7.99 1.05 -9.75
CA TYR A 100 8.32 1.05 -8.32
C TYR A 100 8.01 -0.29 -7.63
N HIS A 101 7.01 -1.04 -8.12
CA HIS A 101 6.74 -2.39 -7.65
C HIS A 101 7.80 -3.36 -8.13
N GLU A 102 8.20 -3.27 -9.40
CA GLU A 102 9.28 -4.08 -9.93
C GLU A 102 10.61 -3.79 -9.22
N LYS A 103 10.92 -2.51 -8.96
CA LYS A 103 12.11 -2.13 -8.19
C LYS A 103 12.08 -2.67 -6.77
N ARG A 104 10.94 -2.61 -6.08
CA ARG A 104 10.77 -3.20 -4.74
C ARG A 104 11.03 -4.71 -4.77
N ASP A 105 10.47 -5.41 -5.74
CA ASP A 105 10.59 -6.86 -5.84
C ASP A 105 12.01 -7.29 -6.18
N GLN A 106 12.69 -6.54 -7.07
CA GLN A 106 14.10 -6.74 -7.37
C GLN A 106 14.98 -6.59 -6.12
N LEU A 107 14.79 -5.52 -5.33
CA LEU A 107 15.52 -5.34 -4.07
C LEU A 107 15.23 -6.47 -3.07
N ALA A 108 13.99 -6.96 -3.01
CA ALA A 108 13.66 -8.09 -2.14
C ALA A 108 14.38 -9.36 -2.55
N PHE A 109 14.53 -9.62 -3.86
CA PHE A 109 15.33 -10.74 -4.34
C PHE A 109 16.82 -10.60 -4.00
N GLU A 110 17.38 -9.40 -4.11
CA GLU A 110 18.77 -9.12 -3.74
C GLU A 110 19.01 -9.31 -2.24
N MET A 111 18.14 -8.75 -1.40
CA MET A 111 18.18 -8.91 0.06
C MET A 111 18.06 -10.39 0.47
N ALA A 112 17.13 -11.13 -0.13
CA ALA A 112 16.95 -12.55 0.17
C ALA A 112 18.16 -13.39 -0.24
N ALA A 113 18.85 -13.05 -1.33
CA ALA A 113 20.06 -13.73 -1.76
C ALA A 113 21.21 -13.63 -0.74
N THR A 114 21.20 -12.59 0.11
CA THR A 114 22.17 -12.42 1.21
C THR A 114 21.64 -12.90 2.56
N GLY A 115 20.46 -13.52 2.62
CA GLY A 115 19.85 -14.00 3.86
C GLY A 115 19.21 -12.89 4.72
N ASP A 116 18.86 -11.74 4.13
CA ASP A 116 18.22 -10.64 4.85
C ASP A 116 16.73 -10.91 5.05
N GLU A 117 16.34 -11.12 6.32
CA GLU A 117 14.97 -11.40 6.74
C GLU A 117 13.96 -10.30 6.39
N ARG A 118 14.41 -9.07 6.15
CA ARG A 118 13.52 -7.96 5.72
C ARG A 118 12.84 -8.25 4.38
N ALA A 119 13.43 -9.09 3.53
CA ALA A 119 12.84 -9.48 2.25
C ALA A 119 11.55 -10.31 2.39
N ARG A 120 11.36 -11.01 3.51
CA ARG A 120 10.33 -12.05 3.70
C ARG A 120 8.92 -11.57 3.34
N SER A 121 8.50 -10.41 3.86
CA SER A 121 7.15 -9.88 3.60
C SER A 121 6.90 -9.55 2.13
N THR A 122 7.94 -9.10 1.41
CA THR A 122 7.83 -8.81 -0.03
C THR A 122 7.75 -10.10 -0.83
N LEU A 123 8.59 -11.10 -0.53
CA LEU A 123 8.52 -12.41 -1.19
C LEU A 123 7.16 -13.09 -1.00
N GLN A 124 6.62 -13.08 0.22
CA GLN A 124 5.28 -13.64 0.50
C GLN A 124 4.18 -12.99 -0.36
N ARG A 125 4.30 -11.68 -0.60
CA ARG A 125 3.37 -10.94 -1.45
C ARG A 125 3.51 -11.35 -2.92
N ILE A 126 4.74 -11.51 -3.41
CA ILE A 126 5.00 -11.98 -4.78
C ILE A 126 4.35 -13.35 -4.97
N VAL A 127 4.64 -14.32 -4.10
CA VAL A 127 4.04 -15.67 -4.16
C VAL A 127 2.52 -15.63 -4.19
N ALA A 128 1.89 -14.77 -3.40
CA ALA A 128 0.44 -14.74 -3.27
C ALA A 128 -0.28 -14.03 -4.44
N ARG A 129 0.38 -13.11 -5.15
CA ARG A 129 -0.33 -12.11 -5.99
C ARG A 129 0.31 -11.74 -7.32
N ASP A 130 1.60 -12.03 -7.51
CA ASP A 130 2.30 -11.63 -8.73
C ASP A 130 1.76 -12.41 -9.94
N PRO A 131 1.49 -11.77 -11.10
CA PRO A 131 0.98 -12.48 -12.28
C PRO A 131 2.00 -13.44 -12.91
N ASP A 132 3.30 -13.21 -12.75
CA ASP A 132 4.37 -14.03 -13.34
C ASP A 132 4.63 -15.30 -12.51
N ALA A 133 4.38 -16.46 -13.11
CA ALA A 133 4.59 -17.76 -12.48
C ALA A 133 6.04 -18.03 -12.10
N ALA A 134 7.00 -17.64 -12.95
CA ALA A 134 8.42 -17.84 -12.69
C ALA A 134 8.89 -16.95 -11.53
N LYS A 135 8.36 -15.72 -11.45
CA LYS A 135 8.64 -14.80 -10.33
C LYS A 135 8.08 -15.34 -9.01
N ARG A 136 6.87 -15.94 -9.03
CA ARG A 136 6.29 -16.63 -7.87
C ARG A 136 7.11 -17.86 -7.42
N GLU A 137 7.56 -18.66 -8.37
CA GLU A 137 8.39 -19.85 -8.10
C GLU A 137 9.71 -19.45 -7.44
N ARG A 138 10.44 -18.50 -8.03
CA ARG A 138 11.68 -17.95 -7.47
C ARG A 138 11.50 -17.40 -6.05
N ALA A 139 10.42 -16.68 -5.79
CA ALA A 139 10.13 -16.15 -4.45
C ALA A 139 9.83 -17.26 -3.43
N SER A 140 9.15 -18.34 -3.85
CA SER A 140 8.85 -19.50 -3.02
C SER A 140 10.12 -20.24 -2.61
N GLU A 141 11.06 -20.44 -3.55
CA GLU A 141 12.35 -21.09 -3.27
C GLU A 141 13.18 -20.31 -2.25
N LEU A 142 13.27 -18.99 -2.41
CA LEU A 142 14.01 -18.14 -1.48
C LEU A 142 13.41 -18.16 -0.08
N LEU A 143 12.07 -18.10 0.04
CA LEU A 143 11.40 -18.24 1.34
C LEU A 143 11.71 -19.59 2.01
N ALA A 144 11.64 -20.69 1.25
CA ALA A 144 11.95 -22.02 1.77
C ALA A 144 13.42 -22.14 2.23
N ASN A 145 14.35 -21.46 1.56
CA ASN A 145 15.75 -21.42 1.98
C ASN A 145 15.94 -20.62 3.28
N MET A 146 15.25 -19.48 3.42
CA MET A 146 15.30 -18.67 4.65
C MET A 146 14.77 -19.44 5.87
N GLU A 147 13.73 -20.27 5.70
CA GLU A 147 13.18 -21.11 6.78
C GLU A 147 14.10 -22.25 7.23
N ARG A 148 15.04 -22.70 6.38
CA ARG A 148 16.00 -23.75 6.74
C ARG A 148 17.20 -23.23 7.54
N VAL A 149 17.46 -21.93 7.45
CA VAL A 149 18.63 -21.28 8.09
C VAL A 149 18.26 -20.62 9.43
N ALA A 150 16.96 -20.41 9.69
CA ALA A 150 16.42 -19.90 10.95
C ALA A 150 16.33 -20.98 12.04
#